data_AF-A0A5C8K7A8-F1
#
_entry.id   AF-A0A5C8K7A8-F1
#
_cell.length_a   1.000
_cell.length_b   1.000
_cell.length_c   1.000
_cell.angle_alpha   90.00
_cell.angle_beta   90.00
_cell.angle_gamma   90.00
#
_symmetry.space_group_name_H-M   'P 1'
#
loop_
_entity.id
_entity.type
_entity.pdbx_description
1 polymer ?
#
loop_
_entity_poly.entity_id
_entity_poly.type
_entity_poly.pdbx_seq_one_letter_code
_entity_poly.pdbx_strand_id
1 'polypeptide(L)'
;MNSDRDWVEELIGVCEKNTLDKVIEWLGQIIRTDTDHKKDPIYFLKPNNPRIERIIVNTQNEQLDRIGIEGNKFSLTFEFLSGLTDGYKRTFNTYDPIYDEQYMFYPTKKEFPFVAFDSWIPEEEQKKSLETIAFREVNFYFGKNKVPYHYRDGWILEDRQNI
;
A
#
# COMPACT_ATOMS: atom_id res chain seq x y z
N MET A 1 -17.14 4.18 12.48
CA MET A 1 -15.74 4.23 12.01
C MET A 1 -15.47 5.68 11.63
N ASN A 2 -14.50 6.33 12.27
CA ASN A 2 -14.47 7.79 12.37
C ASN A 2 -13.74 8.50 11.21
N SER A 3 -12.85 7.83 10.45
CA SER A 3 -12.32 8.31 9.16
C SER A 3 -11.52 7.20 8.45
N ASP A 4 -11.14 7.41 7.18
CA ASP A 4 -10.21 6.50 6.46
C ASP A 4 -8.81 6.51 7.09
N ARG A 5 -8.40 7.67 7.64
CA ARG A 5 -7.17 7.82 8.43
C ARG A 5 -7.19 6.93 9.67
N ASP A 6 -8.24 7.03 10.48
CA ASP A 6 -8.33 6.25 11.73
C ASP A 6 -8.29 4.74 11.44
N TRP A 7 -8.90 4.32 10.34
CA TRP A 7 -8.88 2.92 9.92
C TRP A 7 -7.47 2.46 9.50
N VAL A 8 -6.71 3.31 8.81
CA VAL A 8 -5.31 2.99 8.46
C VAL A 8 -4.43 2.99 9.71
N GLU A 9 -4.61 3.93 10.63
CA GLU A 9 -3.90 3.92 11.92
C GLU A 9 -4.23 2.64 12.73
N GLU A 10 -5.47 2.16 12.69
CA GLU A 10 -5.87 0.88 13.28
C GLU A 10 -5.21 -0.31 12.56
N LEU A 11 -5.21 -0.34 11.22
CA LEU A 11 -4.53 -1.37 10.43
C LEU A 11 -3.05 -1.47 10.80
N ILE A 12 -2.36 -0.34 10.93
CA ILE A 12 -0.96 -0.28 11.35
C ILE A 12 -0.78 -0.97 12.70
N GLY A 13 -1.62 -0.63 13.68
CA GLY A 13 -1.60 -1.26 15.00
C GLY A 13 -1.93 -2.76 14.98
N VAL A 14 -2.81 -3.19 14.07
CA VAL A 14 -3.15 -4.60 13.86
C VAL A 14 -1.95 -5.36 13.30
N CYS A 15 -1.29 -4.83 12.27
CA CYS A 15 -0.10 -5.45 11.67
C CYS A 15 1.09 -5.54 12.62
N GLU A 16 1.27 -4.58 13.53
CA GLU A 16 2.35 -4.61 14.52
C GLU A 16 2.14 -5.69 15.59
N LYS A 17 0.89 -5.95 15.99
CA LYS A 17 0.58 -6.72 17.20
C LYS A 17 0.08 -8.14 16.96
N ASN A 18 -0.19 -8.50 15.71
CA ASN A 18 -0.90 -9.75 15.38
C ASN A 18 -0.16 -10.61 14.36
N THR A 19 -0.55 -11.88 14.29
CA THR A 19 -0.08 -12.81 13.27
C THR A 19 -0.71 -12.52 11.91
N LEU A 20 -0.12 -13.05 10.83
CA LEU A 20 -0.67 -12.95 9.47
C LEU A 20 -2.16 -13.34 9.41
N ASP A 21 -2.52 -14.49 10.00
CA ASP A 21 -3.92 -14.97 9.99
C ASP A 21 -4.87 -13.96 10.65
N LYS A 22 -4.44 -13.34 11.75
CA LYS A 22 -5.23 -12.35 12.49
C LYS A 22 -5.34 -11.02 11.74
N VAL A 23 -4.29 -10.62 11.03
CA VAL A 23 -4.32 -9.48 10.10
C VAL A 23 -5.32 -9.74 8.98
N ILE A 24 -5.25 -10.91 8.33
CA ILE A 24 -6.17 -11.32 7.26
C ILE A 24 -7.62 -11.34 7.74
N GLU A 25 -7.89 -11.93 8.92
CA GLU A 25 -9.22 -11.97 9.55
C GLU A 25 -9.78 -10.56 9.80
N TRP A 26 -8.95 -9.63 10.30
CA TRP A 26 -9.36 -8.26 10.56
C TRP A 26 -9.65 -7.48 9.26
N LEU A 27 -8.84 -7.69 8.22
CA LEU A 27 -9.00 -7.03 6.92
C LEU A 27 -10.33 -7.40 6.24
N GLY A 28 -10.71 -8.67 6.28
CA GLY A 28 -11.95 -9.11 5.66
C GLY A 28 -12.09 -10.61 5.44
N GLN A 29 -13.11 -10.97 4.67
CA GLN A 29 -13.36 -12.36 4.30
C GLN A 29 -12.58 -12.72 3.04
N ILE A 30 -11.79 -13.80 3.08
CA ILE A 30 -11.12 -14.34 1.89
C ILE A 30 -12.18 -14.82 0.90
N ILE A 31 -12.16 -14.27 -0.31
CA ILE A 31 -13.04 -14.66 -1.42
C ILE A 31 -12.32 -15.53 -2.46
N ARG A 32 -11.00 -15.39 -2.55
CA ARG A 32 -10.15 -16.14 -3.48
C ARG A 32 -8.72 -16.16 -2.94
N THR A 33 -8.04 -17.29 -3.13
CA THR A 33 -6.61 -17.44 -2.88
C THR A 33 -5.95 -17.95 -4.15
N ASP A 34 -4.96 -17.23 -4.63
CA ASP A 34 -4.12 -17.68 -5.74
C ASP A 34 -2.81 -18.24 -5.19
N THR A 35 -2.53 -19.49 -5.55
CA THR A 35 -1.29 -20.20 -5.24
C THR A 35 -0.72 -20.75 -6.54
N ASP A 36 0.01 -19.91 -7.26
CA ASP A 36 0.74 -20.40 -8.44
C ASP A 36 1.91 -21.27 -7.95
N HIS A 37 2.22 -22.37 -8.63
CA HIS A 37 2.96 -23.54 -8.09
C HIS A 37 4.39 -23.32 -7.56
N LYS A 38 4.87 -22.08 -7.46
CA LYS A 38 6.17 -21.68 -6.88
C LYS A 38 6.14 -20.32 -6.18
N LYS A 39 4.96 -19.74 -5.96
CA LYS A 39 4.78 -18.42 -5.34
C LYS A 39 4.02 -18.57 -4.03
N ASP A 40 4.41 -17.77 -3.07
CA ASP A 40 3.66 -17.56 -1.83
C ASP A 40 2.21 -17.10 -2.13
N PRO A 41 1.23 -17.41 -1.26
CA PRO A 41 -0.17 -17.16 -1.53
C PRO A 41 -0.49 -15.66 -1.66
N ILE A 42 -1.41 -15.38 -2.60
CA ILE A 42 -2.08 -14.08 -2.76
C ILE A 42 -3.53 -14.24 -2.33
N TYR A 43 -3.95 -13.48 -1.32
CA TYR A 43 -5.33 -13.48 -0.83
C TYR A 43 -6.07 -12.27 -1.40
N PHE A 44 -7.25 -12.52 -1.95
CA PHE A 44 -8.21 -11.50 -2.31
C PHE A 44 -9.32 -11.52 -1.28
N LEU A 45 -9.59 -10.35 -0.69
CA LEU A 45 -10.54 -10.23 0.41
C LEU A 45 -11.69 -9.31 0.03
N LYS A 46 -12.88 -9.69 0.51
CA LYS A 46 -14.00 -8.77 0.67
C LYS A 46 -13.78 -8.00 1.98
N PRO A 47 -13.59 -6.66 1.93
CA PRO A 47 -13.24 -5.89 3.12
C PRO A 47 -14.35 -5.84 4.17
N ASN A 48 -13.97 -5.77 5.44
CA ASN A 48 -14.90 -5.46 6.53
C ASN A 48 -15.32 -3.98 6.54
N ASN A 49 -14.48 -3.09 5.99
CA ASN A 49 -14.78 -1.67 5.83
C ASN A 49 -15.56 -1.43 4.51
N PRO A 50 -16.81 -0.92 4.56
CA PRO A 50 -17.66 -0.75 3.38
C PRO A 50 -17.21 0.37 2.42
N ARG A 51 -16.20 1.16 2.79
CA ARG A 51 -15.60 2.20 1.92
C ARG A 51 -14.49 1.63 1.01
N ILE A 52 -13.95 0.47 1.37
CA ILE A 52 -12.94 -0.24 0.60
C ILE A 52 -13.67 -1.26 -0.29
N GLU A 53 -13.32 -1.29 -1.56
CA GLU A 53 -13.92 -2.18 -2.55
C GLU A 53 -13.17 -3.52 -2.61
N ARG A 54 -11.84 -3.47 -2.46
CA ARG A 54 -10.97 -4.63 -2.56
C ARG A 54 -9.74 -4.49 -1.68
N ILE A 55 -9.33 -5.61 -1.07
CA ILE A 55 -8.02 -5.75 -0.44
C ILE A 55 -7.31 -6.95 -1.06
N ILE A 56 -6.02 -6.78 -1.37
CA ILE A 56 -5.13 -7.81 -1.88
C ILE A 56 -3.98 -7.97 -0.87
N VAL A 57 -3.78 -9.17 -0.35
CA VAL A 57 -2.66 -9.48 0.55
C VAL A 57 -1.70 -10.42 -0.16
N ASN A 58 -0.47 -9.97 -0.37
CA ASN A 58 0.61 -10.81 -0.82
C ASN A 58 1.41 -11.27 0.39
N THR A 59 1.83 -12.53 0.37
CA THR A 59 2.78 -13.05 1.36
C THR A 59 4.10 -13.40 0.69
N GLN A 60 5.16 -13.48 1.51
CA GLN A 60 6.45 -14.02 1.12
C GLN A 60 7.04 -14.84 2.28
N ASN A 61 7.42 -16.10 2.03
CA ASN A 61 7.89 -17.02 3.07
C ASN A 61 6.97 -17.04 4.31
N GLU A 62 5.66 -17.20 4.09
CA GLU A 62 4.62 -17.21 5.13
C GLU A 62 4.51 -15.91 5.97
N GLN A 63 5.11 -14.81 5.52
CA GLN A 63 5.04 -13.50 6.17
C GLN A 63 4.32 -12.50 5.28
N LEU A 64 3.79 -11.45 5.90
CA LEU A 64 3.17 -10.34 5.16
C LEU A 64 4.23 -9.66 4.29
N ASP A 65 3.97 -9.57 2.99
CA ASP A 65 4.82 -8.86 2.02
C ASP A 65 4.18 -7.55 1.59
N ARG A 66 2.91 -7.60 1.18
CA ARG A 66 2.17 -6.42 0.71
C ARG A 66 0.69 -6.46 1.08
N ILE A 67 0.13 -5.31 1.41
CA ILE A 67 -1.32 -5.07 1.47
C ILE A 67 -1.67 -3.98 0.46
N GLY A 68 -2.42 -4.34 -0.58
CA GLY A 68 -3.05 -3.40 -1.51
C GLY A 68 -4.49 -3.12 -1.09
N ILE A 69 -4.86 -1.84 -1.07
CA ILE A 69 -6.18 -1.35 -0.68
C ILE A 69 -6.73 -0.49 -1.81
N GLU A 70 -7.90 -0.84 -2.33
CA GLU A 70 -8.57 -0.13 -3.41
C GLU A 70 -10.00 0.23 -3.01
N GLY A 71 -10.43 1.47 -3.23
CA GLY A 71 -11.84 1.82 -3.18
C GLY A 71 -12.14 3.28 -3.49
N ASN A 72 -13.16 3.55 -4.30
CA ASN A 72 -13.48 4.93 -4.71
C ASN A 72 -13.97 5.81 -3.56
N LYS A 73 -14.53 5.20 -2.51
CA LYS A 73 -14.98 5.89 -1.30
C LYS A 73 -13.88 6.01 -0.25
N PHE A 74 -12.80 5.24 -0.36
CA PHE A 74 -11.65 5.32 0.50
C PHE A 74 -10.68 6.37 -0.05
N SER A 75 -10.18 7.26 0.80
CA SER A 75 -9.21 8.27 0.37
C SER A 75 -8.30 8.66 1.51
N LEU A 76 -7.00 8.67 1.23
CA LEU A 76 -5.99 9.26 2.10
C LEU A 76 -5.46 10.55 1.49
N THR A 77 -5.06 11.49 2.34
CA THR A 77 -4.45 12.76 1.91
C THR A 77 -2.95 12.63 1.82
N PHE A 78 -2.34 13.47 0.98
CA PHE A 78 -0.88 13.59 0.91
C PHE A 78 -0.26 13.92 2.28
N GLU A 79 -0.88 14.83 3.03
CA GLU A 79 -0.42 15.22 4.38
C GLU A 79 -0.31 14.01 5.32
N PHE A 80 -1.35 13.17 5.35
CA PHE A 80 -1.33 11.99 6.20
C PHE A 80 -0.23 11.02 5.78
N LEU A 81 -0.15 10.71 4.49
CA LEU A 81 0.84 9.76 3.95
C LEU A 81 2.27 10.25 4.14
N SER A 82 2.56 11.49 3.76
CA SER A 82 3.89 12.10 3.98
C SER A 82 4.29 12.13 5.45
N GLY A 83 3.33 12.26 6.37
CA GLY A 83 3.55 12.17 7.81
C GLY A 83 4.04 10.80 8.32
N LEU A 84 3.88 9.72 7.55
CA LEU A 84 4.32 8.36 7.89
C LEU A 84 5.75 8.04 7.40
N THR A 85 6.34 8.92 6.60
CA THR A 85 7.59 8.66 5.86
C THR A 85 8.61 9.77 6.01
N ASP A 86 9.86 9.46 5.68
CA ASP A 86 10.95 10.44 5.64
C ASP A 86 11.01 11.19 4.29
N GLY A 87 10.33 10.68 3.27
CA GLY A 87 10.28 11.30 1.94
C GLY A 87 9.38 10.57 0.96
N TYR A 88 9.28 11.13 -0.23
CA TYR A 88 8.56 10.51 -1.35
C TYR A 88 9.25 10.83 -2.67
N LYS A 89 8.96 10.00 -3.68
CA LYS A 89 9.25 10.30 -5.09
C LYS A 89 7.97 10.22 -5.90
N ARG A 90 7.87 11.14 -6.85
CA ARG A 90 6.86 11.15 -7.90
C ARG A 90 7.49 10.52 -9.15
N THR A 91 6.91 9.47 -9.66
CA THR A 91 7.33 8.83 -10.92
C THR A 91 6.21 8.88 -11.93
N PHE A 92 6.61 8.94 -13.20
CA PHE A 92 5.66 8.95 -14.31
C PHE A 92 5.80 7.65 -15.08
N ASN A 93 4.68 6.96 -15.30
CA ASN A 93 4.66 5.78 -16.14
C ASN A 93 4.54 6.22 -17.61
N THR A 94 5.56 5.91 -18.42
CA THR A 94 5.56 6.31 -19.83
C THR A 94 4.85 5.32 -20.75
N TYR A 95 4.32 4.21 -20.23
CA TYR A 95 3.80 3.09 -21.02
C TYR A 95 2.31 2.79 -20.82
N ASP A 96 1.69 3.29 -19.75
CA ASP A 96 0.27 3.09 -19.47
C ASP A 96 -0.46 4.44 -19.40
N PRO A 97 -1.24 4.80 -20.45
CA PRO A 97 -1.94 6.08 -20.53
C PRO A 97 -3.11 6.20 -19.54
N ILE A 98 -3.43 5.15 -18.76
CA ILE A 98 -4.50 5.17 -17.75
C ILE A 98 -3.98 5.71 -16.41
N TYR A 99 -2.69 5.50 -16.10
CA TYR A 99 -2.06 5.91 -14.85
C TYR A 99 -0.68 6.52 -15.12
N ASP A 100 -0.67 7.80 -15.48
CA ASP A 100 0.59 8.48 -15.80
C ASP A 100 1.45 8.80 -14.58
N GLU A 101 0.91 8.76 -13.35
CA GLU A 101 1.62 9.23 -12.15
C GLU A 101 1.47 8.31 -10.93
N GLN A 102 2.60 7.97 -10.33
CA GLN A 102 2.69 7.22 -9.09
C GLN A 102 3.46 8.01 -8.04
N TYR A 103 2.98 7.96 -6.80
CA TYR A 103 3.74 8.39 -5.63
C TYR A 103 4.26 7.18 -4.90
N MET A 104 5.55 7.20 -4.62
CA MET A 104 6.24 6.21 -3.80
C MET A 104 6.75 6.92 -2.55
N PHE A 105 6.30 6.49 -1.38
CA PHE A 105 6.64 7.07 -0.09
C PHE A 105 7.58 6.15 0.67
N TYR A 106 8.80 6.62 0.91
CA TYR A 106 9.86 5.84 1.53
C TYR A 106 11.03 6.71 2.04
N PRO A 107 11.88 6.16 2.93
CA PRO A 107 11.52 5.06 3.82
C PRO A 107 10.40 5.51 4.76
N THR A 108 9.61 4.56 5.24
CA THR A 108 8.69 4.82 6.36
C THR A 108 9.50 5.07 7.64
N LYS A 109 8.88 5.72 8.63
CA LYS A 109 9.52 5.87 9.94
C LYS A 109 9.70 4.50 10.62
N LYS A 110 10.72 4.37 11.48
CA LYS A 110 11.15 3.06 12.04
C LYS A 110 10.11 2.41 12.94
N GLU A 111 9.19 3.19 13.50
CA GLU A 111 8.08 2.71 14.35
C GLU A 111 6.97 1.99 13.57
N PHE A 112 6.94 2.09 12.24
CA PHE A 112 5.89 1.47 11.43
C PHE A 112 6.28 0.06 10.95
N PRO A 113 5.31 -0.88 10.86
CA PRO A 113 5.57 -2.27 10.45
C PRO A 113 5.84 -2.44 8.95
N PHE A 114 5.51 -1.43 8.14
CA PHE A 114 5.76 -1.38 6.70
C PHE A 114 6.98 -0.50 6.41
N VAL A 115 7.70 -0.74 5.31
CA VAL A 115 8.94 -0.05 4.91
C VAL A 115 8.76 1.00 3.81
N ALA A 116 7.67 0.89 3.05
CA ALA A 116 7.24 1.85 2.05
C ALA A 116 5.76 1.67 1.76
N PHE A 117 5.20 2.63 1.05
CA PHE A 117 3.95 2.44 0.34
C PHE A 117 3.91 3.24 -0.95
N ASP A 118 3.04 2.84 -1.86
CA ASP A 118 2.80 3.56 -3.09
C ASP A 118 1.33 3.76 -3.36
N SER A 119 1.04 4.70 -4.25
CA SER A 119 -0.29 4.94 -4.74
C SER A 119 -0.26 5.54 -6.14
N TRP A 120 -1.12 5.02 -7.01
CA TRP A 120 -1.38 5.58 -8.33
C TRP A 120 -2.39 6.72 -8.25
N ILE A 121 -2.16 7.75 -9.05
CA ILE A 121 -3.06 8.90 -9.17
C ILE A 121 -3.83 8.81 -10.48
N PRO A 122 -5.18 8.72 -10.43
CA PRO A 122 -6.02 8.81 -11.61
C PRO A 122 -5.75 10.11 -12.38
N GLU A 123 -5.86 10.07 -13.71
CA GLU A 123 -5.57 11.22 -14.59
C GLU A 123 -6.26 12.51 -14.14
N GLU A 124 -7.51 12.43 -13.66
CA GLU A 124 -8.28 13.60 -13.23
C GLU A 124 -7.71 14.31 -11.99
N GLU A 125 -6.88 13.62 -11.21
CA GLU A 125 -6.26 14.12 -9.97
C GLU A 125 -4.83 14.65 -10.22
N GLN A 126 -4.17 14.32 -11.33
CA GLN A 126 -2.75 14.64 -11.59
C GLN A 126 -2.45 16.15 -11.73
N LYS A 127 -3.46 16.94 -12.12
CA LYS A 127 -3.35 18.41 -12.25
C LYS A 127 -3.62 19.15 -10.94
N LYS A 128 -3.98 18.42 -9.88
CA LYS A 128 -4.30 19.01 -8.58
C LYS A 128 -3.02 19.34 -7.81
N SER A 129 -3.13 20.29 -6.88
CA SER A 129 -2.04 20.54 -5.92
C SER A 129 -1.87 19.33 -5.02
N LEU A 130 -0.64 19.07 -4.54
CA LEU A 130 -0.34 17.96 -3.63
C LEU A 130 -1.32 17.89 -2.44
N GLU A 131 -1.73 19.04 -1.92
CA GLU A 131 -2.67 19.18 -0.79
C GLU A 131 -4.08 18.67 -1.10
N THR A 132 -4.43 18.51 -2.37
CA THR A 132 -5.78 18.14 -2.82
C THR A 132 -5.85 16.78 -3.50
N ILE A 133 -4.72 16.06 -3.60
CA ILE A 133 -4.65 14.72 -4.13
C ILE A 133 -5.32 13.73 -3.17
N ALA A 134 -6.26 12.95 -3.71
CA ALA A 134 -6.95 11.87 -3.01
C ALA A 134 -6.38 10.50 -3.43
N PHE A 135 -5.64 9.85 -2.53
CA PHE A 135 -5.06 8.53 -2.77
C PHE A 135 -6.09 7.43 -2.47
N ARG A 136 -6.63 6.80 -3.52
CA ARG A 136 -7.71 5.80 -3.45
C ARG A 136 -7.25 4.35 -3.59
N GLU A 137 -6.04 4.16 -4.11
CA GLU A 137 -5.36 2.87 -4.22
C GLU A 137 -4.03 2.95 -3.51
N VAL A 138 -3.86 2.26 -2.37
CA VAL A 138 -2.63 2.35 -1.58
C VAL A 138 -2.07 0.96 -1.32
N ASN A 139 -0.78 0.78 -1.62
CA ASN A 139 -0.05 -0.46 -1.46
C ASN A 139 1.00 -0.32 -0.37
N PHE A 140 0.84 -1.01 0.77
CA PHE A 140 1.81 -1.04 1.87
C PHE A 140 2.76 -2.23 1.72
N TYR A 141 4.07 -2.00 1.87
CA TYR A 141 5.12 -3.02 1.73
C TYR A 141 5.78 -3.32 3.08
N PHE A 142 5.94 -4.59 3.45
CA PHE A 142 6.38 -5.04 4.78
C PHE A 142 7.77 -5.73 4.78
N GLY A 143 8.49 -5.69 3.67
CA GLY A 143 9.81 -6.32 3.52
C GLY A 143 10.82 -5.90 4.59
N LYS A 144 11.57 -6.85 5.18
CA LYS A 144 12.40 -6.57 6.38
C LYS A 144 13.55 -5.59 6.15
N ASN A 145 14.25 -5.71 5.01
CA ASN A 145 15.45 -4.91 4.72
C ASN A 145 15.45 -4.28 3.33
N LYS A 146 14.50 -4.70 2.48
CA LYS A 146 14.41 -4.22 1.12
C LYS A 146 13.13 -3.42 0.91
N VAL A 147 13.28 -2.31 0.21
CA VAL A 147 12.22 -1.35 -0.06
C VAL A 147 12.02 -1.31 -1.58
N PRO A 148 10.79 -1.27 -2.09
CA PRO A 148 10.56 -0.99 -3.49
C PRO A 148 11.13 0.40 -3.82
N TYR A 149 12.11 0.41 -4.71
CA TYR A 149 12.71 1.62 -5.24
C TYR A 149 12.37 1.71 -6.73
N HIS A 150 11.65 2.77 -7.07
CA HIS A 150 11.24 3.01 -8.44
C HIS A 150 12.40 3.40 -9.35
N TYR A 151 12.40 2.82 -10.54
CA TYR A 151 13.25 3.19 -11.67
C TYR A 151 12.37 3.36 -12.91
N ARG A 152 12.96 3.85 -14.01
CA ARG A 152 12.22 4.29 -15.21
C ARG A 152 11.13 3.32 -15.70
N ASP A 153 11.37 2.02 -15.59
CA ASP A 153 10.52 0.97 -16.19
C ASP A 153 10.05 -0.06 -15.13
N GLY A 154 9.89 0.34 -13.86
CA GLY A 154 9.39 -0.54 -12.79
C GLY A 154 9.98 -0.24 -11.41
N TRP A 155 10.10 -1.26 -10.57
CA TRP A 155 10.69 -1.14 -9.24
C TRP A 155 11.61 -2.30 -8.93
N ILE A 156 12.72 -2.01 -8.25
CA ILE A 156 13.65 -3.00 -7.72
C ILE A 156 13.53 -3.01 -6.20
N LEU A 157 13.98 -4.10 -5.58
CA LEU A 157 14.13 -4.16 -4.14
C LEU A 157 15.52 -3.65 -3.75
N GLU A 158 15.58 -2.46 -3.17
CA GLU A 158 16.83 -1.83 -2.70
C GLU A 158 16.97 -1.91 -1.19
N ASP A 159 18.21 -1.98 -0.71
CA ASP A 159 18.47 -1.98 0.73
C ASP A 159 18.08 -0.63 1.33
N ARG A 160 17.34 -0.65 2.44
CA ARG A 160 16.84 0.57 3.11
C ARG A 160 17.94 1.58 3.49
N GLN A 161 19.19 1.14 3.61
CA GLN A 161 20.33 2.02 3.94
C GLN A 161 20.82 2.85 2.73
N ASN A 162 20.42 2.48 1.52
CA ASN A 162 20.85 3.10 0.26
C ASN A 162 19.83 4.09 -0.30
N ILE A 163 18.75 4.36 0.44
CA ILE A 163 17.61 5.20 0.05
C ILE A 163 17.51 6.37 1.03
#